data_AF-A0A8T5SV73-F1
#
_entry.id   AF-A0A8T5SV73-F1
#
_cell.length_a   1.000
_cell.length_b   1.000
_cell.length_c   1.000
_cell.angle_alpha   90.00
_cell.angle_beta   90.00
_cell.angle_gamma   90.00
#
_symmetry.space_group_name_H-M   'P 1'
#
loop_
_entity.id
_entity.type
_entity.pdbx_description
1 polymer ?
#
loop_
_entity_poly.entity_id
_entity_poly.type
_entity_poly.pdbx_seq_one_letter_code
_entity_poly.pdbx_strand_id
1 'polypeptide(L)' 'MLQGFEGNYFPLSIVFIFLGLFAMAWLVIHIEHGRHFSRFKVGSALLLAAVFLGFGIHFLLLSSGM' A
#
# COMPACT_ATOMS: atom_id res chain seq x y z
N MET A 1 -4.98 -27.64 1.23
CA MET A 1 -4.95 -26.45 2.13
C MET A 1 -4.31 -25.22 1.46
N LEU A 2 -3.35 -25.37 0.53
CA LEU A 2 -2.74 -24.22 -0.18
C LEU A 2 -3.66 -23.52 -1.19
N GLN A 3 -4.51 -24.28 -1.89
CA GLN A 3 -5.40 -23.75 -2.95
C GLN A 3 -6.42 -22.71 -2.44
N GLY A 4 -6.85 -22.82 -1.17
CA GLY A 4 -7.73 -21.81 -0.57
C GLY A 4 -7.01 -20.50 -0.24
N PHE A 5 -5.69 -20.54 -0.04
CA PHE A 5 -4.88 -19.36 0.24
C PHE A 5 -4.59 -18.56 -1.04
N GLU A 6 -4.35 -19.27 -2.16
CA GLU A 6 -4.14 -18.68 -3.48
C GLU A 6 -5.37 -17.91 -3.99
N GLY A 7 -6.58 -18.40 -3.66
CA GLY A 7 -7.83 -17.70 -3.97
C GLY A 7 -7.97 -16.33 -3.28
N ASN A 8 -7.21 -16.07 -2.22
CA ASN A 8 -7.25 -14.80 -1.48
C ASN A 8 -6.27 -13.74 -2.00
N TYR A 9 -5.38 -14.07 -2.95
CA TYR A 9 -4.40 -13.10 -3.46
C TYR A 9 -5.07 -11.91 -4.13
N PHE A 10 -6.14 -12.14 -4.90
CA PHE A 10 -6.87 -11.05 -5.54
C PHE A 10 -7.51 -10.08 -4.54
N PRO A 11 -8.35 -10.51 -3.56
CA PRO A 11 -8.91 -9.59 -2.58
C PRO A 11 -7.84 -8.93 -1.69
N LEU A 12 -6.77 -9.65 -1.33
CA LEU A 12 -5.63 -9.06 -0.61
C LEU A 12 -4.94 -7.97 -1.41
N SER A 13 -4.75 -8.17 -2.72
CA SER A 13 -4.16 -7.15 -3.59
C SER A 13 -4.95 -5.85 -3.57
N ILE A 14 -6.28 -5.93 -3.65
CA ILE A 14 -7.18 -4.76 -3.63
C ILE A 14 -7.04 -4.00 -2.31
N VAL A 15 -7.06 -4.70 -1.17
CA VAL A 15 -6.92 -4.08 0.15
C VAL A 15 -5.57 -3.37 0.27
N PHE A 16 -4.49 -4.02 -0.14
CA PHE A 16 -3.14 -3.46 -0.08
C PHE A 16 -2.99 -2.26 -1.01
N ILE A 17 -3.48 -2.33 -2.24
CA ILE A 17 -3.44 -1.20 -3.18
C ILE A 17 -4.23 -0.01 -2.63
N PHE A 18 -5.44 -0.24 -2.10
CA PHE A 18 -6.24 0.80 -1.48
C PHE A 18 -5.52 1.47 -0.32
N LEU A 19 -4.96 0.69 0.61
CA LEU A 19 -4.18 1.22 1.74
C LEU A 19 -2.93 1.98 1.28
N GLY A 20 -2.29 1.52 0.21
CA GLY A 20 -1.14 2.20 -0.40
C GLY A 20 -1.51 3.55 -1.01
N LEU A 21 -2.61 3.62 -1.76
CA LEU A 21 -3.15 4.88 -2.29
C LEU A 21 -3.57 5.83 -1.16
N PHE A 22 -4.19 5.30 -0.11
CA PHE A 22 -4.54 6.09 1.07
C PHE A 22 -3.29 6.66 1.76
N ALA A 23 -2.24 5.85 1.94
CA ALA A 23 -0.97 6.31 2.51
C ALA A 23 -0.30 7.37 1.62
N MET A 24 -0.45 7.28 0.29
CA MET A 24 0.05 8.28 -0.65
C MET A 24 -0.73 9.60 -0.54
N ALA A 25 -2.06 9.55 -0.46
CA ALA A 25 -2.87 10.75 -0.19
C ALA A 25 -2.49 11.38 1.16
N TRP A 26 -2.26 10.55 2.18
CA TRP A 26 -1.80 10.99 3.49
C TRP A 26 -0.42 11.66 3.44
N LEU A 27 0.49 11.16 2.60
CA LEU A 27 1.79 11.78 2.34
C LEU A 27 1.63 13.18 1.74
N VAL A 28 0.77 13.34 0.72
CA VAL A 28 0.47 14.64 0.10
C VAL A 28 -0.02 15.65 1.14
N ILE A 29 -0.94 15.23 2.01
CA ILE A 29 -1.45 16.08 3.10
C ILE A 29 -0.31 16.52 4.05
N HIS A 30 0.61 15.62 4.40
CA HIS A 30 1.73 15.95 5.28
C HIS A 30 2.75 16.91 4.65
N ILE A 31 2.92 16.84 3.33
CA ILE A 31 3.84 17.70 2.59
C ILE A 31 3.22 19.08 2.37
N GLU A 32 1.97 19.14 1.92
CA GLU A 32 1.35 20.39 1.44
C GLU A 32 0.54 21.12 2.53
N HIS A 33 -0.14 20.39 3.40
CA HIS A 33 -1.10 20.95 4.36
C HIS A 33 -0.61 20.89 5.82
N GLY A 34 0.59 20.36 6.05
CA GLY A 34 1.17 20.26 7.38
C GLY A 34 1.65 21.61 7.92
N ARG A 35 1.04 22.11 9.01
CA ARG A 35 1.49 23.35 9.70
C ARG A 35 2.96 23.31 10.11
N HIS A 36 3.46 22.13 10.47
CA HIS A 36 4.88 21.88 10.74
C HIS A 36 5.34 20.67 9.95
N PHE A 37 6.33 20.87 9.09
CA PHE A 37 6.94 19.79 8.33
C PHE A 37 7.67 18.83 9.27
N SER A 38 7.16 17.61 9.39
CA SER A 38 7.80 16.55 10.17
C SER A 38 8.36 15.50 9.23
N ARG A 39 9.69 15.44 9.14
CA ARG A 39 10.42 14.44 8.35
C ARG A 39 10.02 13.01 8.72
N PHE A 40 9.76 12.77 10.00
CA PHE A 40 9.30 11.46 10.47
C PHE A 40 7.94 11.08 9.88
N LYS A 41 6.95 11.99 9.92
CA LYS A 41 5.60 11.72 9.39
C LYS A 41 5.61 11.48 7.88
N VAL A 42 6.35 12.30 7.15
CA VAL A 42 6.52 12.18 5.69
C VAL A 42 7.24 10.86 5.36
N GLY A 43 8.34 10.56 6.06
CA GLY A 43 9.08 9.31 5.88
C GLY A 43 8.24 8.06 6.19
N SER A 44 7.46 8.09 7.28
CA SER A 44 6.58 6.96 7.63
C SER A 44 5.47 6.77 6.61
N ALA A 45 4.85 7.85 6.12
CA ALA A 45 3.79 7.76 5.10
C ALA A 45 4.32 7.22 3.78
N LEU A 46 5.50 7.69 3.36
CA LEU A 46 6.18 7.19 2.15
C LEU A 46 6.54 5.71 2.27
N LEU A 47 7.11 5.29 3.40
CA LEU A 47 7.45 3.89 3.66
C LEU A 47 6.19 3.01 3.63
N LEU A 48 5.12 3.47 4.27
CA LEU A 48 3.85 2.75 4.30
C LEU A 48 3.24 2.59 2.90
N ALA A 49 3.26 3.67 2.10
CA ALA A 49 2.79 3.63 0.71
C ALA A 49 3.62 2.66 -0.14
N ALA A 50 4.94 2.69 -0.02
CA ALA A 50 5.84 1.79 -0.75
C ALA A 50 5.59 0.31 -0.40
N VAL A 51 5.45 -0.01 0.89
CA VAL A 51 5.16 -1.37 1.36
C VAL A 51 3.81 -1.83 0.84
N PHE A 52 2.75 -1.04 1.04
CA PHE A 52 1.41 -1.45 0.65
C PHE A 52 1.23 -1.56 -0.86
N LEU A 53 1.75 -0.62 -1.65
CA LEU A 53 1.70 -0.71 -3.11
C LEU A 53 2.57 -1.86 -3.62
N GLY A 54 3.77 -2.05 -3.08
CA GLY A 54 4.67 -3.13 -3.47
C GLY A 54 4.03 -4.51 -3.26
N PHE A 55 3.53 -4.78 -2.06
CA PHE A 55 2.84 -6.04 -1.76
C PHE A 55 1.50 -6.16 -2.50
N GLY A 56 0.75 -5.06 -2.64
CA GLY A 56 -0.50 -5.05 -3.38
C GLY A 56 -0.32 -5.45 -4.84
N ILE A 57 0.67 -4.85 -5.52
CA ILE A 57 1.04 -5.23 -6.89
C ILE A 57 1.54 -6.68 -6.91
N HIS A 58 2.39 -7.08 -5.95
CA HIS A 58 2.90 -8.45 -5.90
C HIS A 58 1.77 -9.49 -5.78
N PHE A 59 0.79 -9.28 -4.91
CA PHE A 59 -0.38 -10.16 -4.78
C PHE A 59 -1.26 -10.15 -6.02
N LEU A 60 -1.36 -9.01 -6.72
CA LEU A 60 -2.09 -8.93 -7.99
C LEU A 60 -1.42 -9.82 -9.05
N LEU A 61 -0.09 -9.76 -9.16
CA LEU A 61 0.68 -10.59 -10.08
C LEU A 61 0.52 -12.08 -9.77
N LEU A 62 0.66 -12.47 -8.49
CA LEU A 62 0.42 -13.84 -8.05
C LEU A 62 -1.01 -14.32 -8.36
N SER A 63 -2.01 -13.44 -8.20
CA SER A 63 -3.40 -13.77 -8.53
C SER A 63 -3.64 -14.03 -10.02
N SER A 64 -2.76 -13.49 -10.89
CA SER A 64 -2.79 -13.72 -12.34
C SER A 64 -1.90 -14.88 -12.81
N GLY A 65 -1.24 -15.58 -11.89
CA GLY A 65 -0.36 -16.70 -12.19
C GLY A 65 1.05 -16.30 -12.67
N MET A 66 1.47 -15.05 -12.39
CA MET A 66 2.82 -14.55 -12.66
C MET A 66 3.75 -14.67 -11.45
#